data_AF-E3RIK0-F1
#
_entry.id   AF-E3RIK0-F1
#
_cell.length_a   1.000
_cell.length_b   1.000
_cell.length_c   1.000
_cell.angle_alpha   90.00
_cell.angle_beta   90.00
_cell.angle_gamma   90.00
#
_symmetry.space_group_name_H-M   'P 1'
#
loop_
_entity.id
_entity.type
_entity.pdbx_description
1 polymer ?
#
loop_
_entity_poly.entity_id
_entity_poly.type
_entity_poly.pdbx_seq_one_letter_code
_entity_poly.pdbx_strand_id
1 'polypeptide(L)'
;MSFQRSSALESQPTTWRREDDASYADDPEFRDFATKLSDDLFALTRNVARLSQETAKLGTKHETARVRERVKTTVEETSEKFKELGEGLKKVTTWPDVGPSQKFTQSKLQREFKATLTEFQHLQKQALEKEKQSAQAARTALQDASSPSDERGGDFGQQQEQEQLRLANQDEVDFQESLIIERESEIRNIEQSVGELNELFRDVAHMVHEQGAQLDIIEENVETTHDASRGAHINLKQASNYQKSARSKACILLLILAIVLVIIVLAVALD
;
A
#
# COMPACT_ATOMS: atom_id res chain seq x y z
N MET A 1 -0.73 53.64 63.06
CA MET A 1 0.17 53.89 61.92
C MET A 1 1.24 52.80 61.98
N SER A 2 1.59 52.02 60.98
CA SER A 2 1.40 52.12 59.53
C SER A 2 1.62 50.71 58.96
N PHE A 3 0.61 50.17 58.28
CA PHE A 3 0.81 49.15 57.27
C PHE A 3 1.59 49.80 56.13
N GLN A 4 2.76 49.29 55.77
CA GLN A 4 3.38 49.45 54.45
C GLN A 4 4.76 48.77 54.44
N ARG A 5 4.79 47.50 54.03
CA ARG A 5 5.96 46.88 53.39
C ARG A 5 5.53 45.61 52.65
N SER A 6 4.78 45.81 51.57
CA SER A 6 4.58 44.80 50.53
C SER A 6 4.31 45.56 49.22
N SER A 7 5.37 46.12 48.66
CA SER A 7 5.36 46.85 47.38
C SER A 7 6.66 46.58 46.61
N ALA A 8 7.09 45.33 46.58
CA ALA A 8 8.22 44.89 45.76
C ALA A 8 7.87 43.67 44.89
N LEU A 9 6.58 43.52 44.55
CA LEU A 9 6.17 42.80 43.34
C LEU A 9 5.61 43.84 42.38
N GLU A 10 6.50 44.68 41.86
CA GLU A 10 6.21 45.46 40.67
C GLU A 10 6.22 44.46 39.51
N SER A 11 5.04 44.27 38.91
CA SER A 11 4.82 43.42 37.74
C SER A 11 5.76 43.86 36.62
N GLN A 12 6.77 43.04 36.33
CA GLN A 12 7.50 43.19 35.08
C GLN A 12 6.50 43.02 33.92
N PRO A 13 6.43 43.96 32.97
CA PRO A 13 5.64 43.75 31.77
C PRO A 13 6.24 42.55 31.01
N THR A 14 5.49 41.46 30.91
CA THR A 14 5.88 40.24 30.20
C THR A 14 5.82 40.38 28.68
N THR A 15 5.94 41.60 28.16
CA THR A 15 5.91 41.89 26.73
C THR A 15 7.30 42.12 26.18
N TRP A 16 8.24 41.22 26.49
CA TRP A 16 9.36 41.00 25.57
C TRP A 16 8.87 40.03 24.51
N ARG A 17 8.04 40.52 23.59
CA ARG A 17 7.82 39.82 22.33
C ARG A 17 9.16 39.93 21.60
N ARG A 18 9.99 38.89 21.68
CA ARG A 18 11.16 38.76 20.81
C ARG A 18 10.63 38.77 19.39
N GLU A 19 10.77 39.88 18.70
CA GLU A 19 10.51 39.99 17.26
C GLU A 19 11.57 39.26 16.42
N ASP A 20 12.62 38.73 17.07
CA ASP A 20 13.75 38.02 16.47
C ASP A 20 13.72 36.50 16.66
N ASP A 21 12.63 35.89 17.14
CA ASP A 21 12.48 34.44 16.98
C ASP A 21 12.08 34.18 15.53
N ALA A 22 13.01 33.62 14.76
CA ALA A 22 12.76 33.14 13.40
C ALA A 22 11.50 32.28 13.42
N SER A 23 10.42 32.91 12.96
CA SER A 23 9.09 32.40 12.68
C SER A 23 9.01 30.88 12.81
N TYR A 24 8.43 30.43 13.92
CA TYR A 24 7.75 29.14 14.03
C TYR A 24 6.53 29.19 13.10
N ALA A 25 6.77 29.27 11.80
CA ALA A 25 5.77 29.16 10.78
C ALA A 25 5.58 27.66 10.56
N ASP A 26 4.59 27.09 11.24
CA ASP A 26 4.00 25.85 10.77
C ASP A 26 3.53 26.12 9.33
N ASP A 27 4.31 25.68 8.35
CA ASP A 27 3.93 25.74 6.95
C ASP A 27 2.76 24.74 6.75
N PRO A 28 1.52 25.24 6.56
CA PRO A 28 0.37 24.37 6.41
C PRO A 28 0.46 23.55 5.12
N GLU A 29 1.11 24.07 4.08
CA GLU A 29 1.27 23.38 2.80
C GLU A 29 2.22 22.20 2.95
N PHE A 30 3.35 22.37 3.65
CA PHE A 30 4.26 21.27 3.97
C PHE A 30 3.50 20.16 4.71
N ARG A 31 2.74 20.53 5.73
CA ARG A 31 2.06 19.57 6.60
C ARG A 31 0.98 18.79 5.86
N ASP A 32 0.17 19.46 5.04
CA ASP A 32 -0.86 18.82 4.24
C ASP A 32 -0.23 17.89 3.18
N PHE A 33 0.86 18.33 2.54
CA PHE A 33 1.58 17.51 1.57
C PHE A 33 2.25 16.29 2.20
N ALA A 34 2.92 16.47 3.34
CA ALA A 34 3.56 15.38 4.09
C ALA A 34 2.53 14.37 4.63
N THR A 35 1.35 14.84 5.06
CA THR A 35 0.25 13.96 5.50
C THR A 35 -0.25 13.11 4.33
N LYS A 36 -0.50 13.73 3.18
CA LYS A 36 -0.88 12.99 1.97
C LYS A 36 0.17 11.95 1.57
N LEU A 37 1.45 12.32 1.59
CA LEU A 37 2.54 11.39 1.28
C LEU A 37 2.59 10.22 2.25
N SER A 38 2.32 10.46 3.53
CA SER A 38 2.23 9.42 4.55
C SER A 38 1.06 8.48 4.27
N ASP A 39 -0.12 8.99 3.91
CA ASP A 39 -1.29 8.18 3.57
C ASP A 39 -1.04 7.27 2.36
N ASP A 40 -0.41 7.82 1.33
CA ASP A 40 -0.02 7.09 0.12
C ASP A 40 1.02 6.00 0.46
N LEU A 41 1.98 6.30 1.34
CA LEU A 41 2.97 5.32 1.84
C LEU A 41 2.32 4.18 2.65
N PHE A 42 1.31 4.49 3.47
CA PHE A 42 0.54 3.46 4.17
C PHE A 42 -0.26 2.59 3.22
N ALA A 43 -0.86 3.17 2.18
CA ALA A 43 -1.52 2.41 1.12
C ALA A 43 -0.53 1.49 0.39
N LEU A 44 0.67 1.98 0.10
CA LEU A 44 1.73 1.22 -0.55
C LEU A 44 2.20 0.04 0.30
N THR A 45 2.41 0.26 1.59
CA THR A 45 2.80 -0.79 2.55
C THR A 45 1.76 -1.92 2.60
N ARG A 46 0.47 -1.58 2.54
CA ARG A 46 -0.60 -2.59 2.43
C ARG A 46 -0.56 -3.37 1.12
N ASN A 47 -0.24 -2.72 0.00
CA ASN A 47 -0.09 -3.39 -1.30
C ASN A 47 1.09 -4.36 -1.28
N VAL A 48 2.23 -3.96 -0.71
CA VAL A 48 3.41 -4.82 -0.54
C VAL A 48 3.10 -6.03 0.35
N ALA A 49 2.40 -5.84 1.47
CA ALA A 49 1.99 -6.95 2.33
C ALA A 49 1.02 -7.92 1.62
N ARG A 50 0.08 -7.38 0.84
CA ARG A 50 -0.82 -8.20 0.00
C ARG A 50 -0.05 -8.96 -1.08
N LEU A 51 0.87 -8.30 -1.77
CA LEU A 51 1.72 -8.92 -2.78
C LEU A 51 2.52 -10.07 -2.18
N SER A 52 3.10 -9.89 -1.00
CA SER A 52 3.83 -10.97 -0.27
C SER A 52 2.96 -12.21 -0.07
N GLN A 53 1.68 -12.04 0.32
CA GLN A 53 0.75 -13.17 0.45
C GLN A 53 0.38 -13.82 -0.88
N GLU A 54 0.35 -13.06 -1.97
CA GLU A 54 0.06 -13.56 -3.31
C GLU A 54 1.29 -14.29 -3.91
N THR A 55 2.49 -13.73 -3.77
CA THR A 55 3.76 -14.36 -4.21
C THR A 55 4.07 -15.61 -3.41
N ALA A 56 3.66 -15.70 -2.15
CA ALA A 56 3.76 -16.93 -1.36
C ALA A 56 3.00 -18.10 -1.99
N LYS A 57 1.91 -17.84 -2.73
CA LYS A 57 1.10 -18.86 -3.40
C LYS A 57 1.67 -19.32 -4.74
N LEU A 58 2.51 -18.49 -5.38
CA LEU A 58 3.21 -18.88 -6.61
C LEU A 58 4.13 -20.08 -6.35
N GLY A 59 4.12 -21.04 -7.28
CA GLY A 59 4.86 -22.30 -7.17
C GLY A 59 4.27 -23.32 -6.18
N THR A 60 3.08 -23.06 -5.63
CA THR A 60 2.37 -23.99 -4.73
C THR A 60 1.15 -24.59 -5.42
N LYS A 61 0.54 -25.61 -4.79
CA LYS A 61 -0.73 -26.22 -5.25
C LYS A 61 -1.92 -25.24 -5.31
N HIS A 62 -1.78 -24.06 -4.71
CA HIS A 62 -2.79 -23.00 -4.72
C HIS A 62 -2.55 -21.94 -5.81
N GLU A 63 -1.53 -22.12 -6.66
CA GLU A 63 -1.34 -21.29 -7.83
C GLU A 63 -2.54 -21.43 -8.78
N THR A 64 -3.13 -20.30 -9.17
CA THR A 64 -4.20 -20.24 -10.18
C THR A 64 -3.88 -19.10 -11.14
N ALA A 65 -4.39 -19.15 -12.37
CA ALA A 65 -4.22 -18.07 -13.35
C ALA A 65 -4.62 -16.69 -12.78
N ARG A 66 -5.70 -16.64 -12.00
CA ARG A 66 -6.16 -15.43 -11.30
C ARG A 66 -5.17 -14.91 -10.25
N VAL A 67 -4.45 -15.79 -9.56
CA VAL A 67 -3.41 -15.37 -8.60
C VAL A 67 -2.24 -14.76 -9.35
N ARG A 68 -1.84 -15.33 -10.49
CA ARG A 68 -0.75 -14.82 -11.32
C ARG A 68 -1.07 -13.44 -11.89
N GLU A 69 -2.25 -13.29 -12.50
CA GLU A 69 -2.74 -12.02 -13.02
C GLU A 69 -2.79 -10.94 -11.93
N ARG A 70 -3.23 -11.31 -10.72
CA ARG A 70 -3.23 -10.40 -9.56
C ARG A 70 -1.82 -10.00 -9.13
N VAL A 71 -0.87 -10.94 -9.06
CA VAL A 71 0.52 -10.64 -8.73
C VAL A 71 1.06 -9.64 -9.74
N LYS A 72 0.88 -9.90 -11.03
CA LYS A 72 1.30 -9.02 -12.11
C LYS A 72 0.71 -7.61 -11.96
N THR A 73 -0.61 -7.51 -11.88
CA THR A 73 -1.32 -6.22 -11.73
C THR A 73 -0.85 -5.48 -10.48
N THR A 74 -0.71 -6.19 -9.35
CA THR A 74 -0.26 -5.59 -8.09
C THR A 74 1.19 -5.11 -8.19
N VAL A 75 2.08 -5.85 -8.87
CA VAL A 75 3.46 -5.42 -9.12
C VAL A 75 3.50 -4.16 -9.97
N GLU A 76 2.76 -4.11 -11.07
CA GLU A 76 2.69 -2.95 -11.98
C GLU A 76 2.16 -1.70 -11.24
N GLU A 77 0.99 -1.81 -10.61
CA GLU A 77 0.37 -0.71 -9.85
C GLU A 77 1.25 -0.23 -8.68
N THR A 78 1.90 -1.16 -7.97
CA THR A 78 2.77 -0.81 -6.85
C THR A 78 4.03 -0.12 -7.34
N SER A 79 4.58 -0.53 -8.48
CA SER A 79 5.76 0.10 -9.10
C SER A 79 5.47 1.53 -9.53
N GLU A 80 4.32 1.79 -10.14
CA GLU A 80 3.89 3.13 -10.52
C GLU A 80 3.75 4.04 -9.30
N LYS A 81 3.07 3.56 -8.24
CA LYS A 81 2.93 4.30 -6.99
C LYS A 81 4.27 4.58 -6.31
N PHE A 82 5.23 3.66 -6.38
CA PHE A 82 6.59 3.93 -5.88
C PHE A 82 7.25 5.08 -6.62
N LYS A 83 7.08 5.20 -7.94
CA LYS A 83 7.63 6.33 -8.72
C LYS A 83 6.96 7.64 -8.34
N GLU A 84 5.63 7.67 -8.28
CA GLU A 84 4.87 8.86 -7.86
C GLU A 84 5.28 9.33 -6.46
N LEU A 85 5.37 8.39 -5.52
CA LEU A 85 5.73 8.67 -4.14
C LEU A 85 7.20 9.07 -4.01
N GLY A 86 8.08 8.52 -4.85
CA GLY A 86 9.48 8.93 -4.97
C GLY A 86 9.64 10.39 -5.41
N GLU A 87 8.86 10.83 -6.40
CA GLU A 87 8.83 12.23 -6.82
C GLU A 87 8.24 13.14 -5.73
N GLY A 88 7.20 12.67 -5.03
CA GLY A 88 6.67 13.35 -3.85
C GLY A 88 7.70 13.50 -2.74
N LEU A 89 8.50 12.46 -2.49
CA LEU A 89 9.57 12.47 -1.50
C LEU A 89 10.70 13.44 -1.86
N LYS A 90 11.06 13.56 -3.14
CA LYS A 90 12.01 14.58 -3.63
C LYS A 90 11.51 16.00 -3.36
N LYS A 91 10.22 16.26 -3.58
CA LYS A 91 9.59 17.56 -3.25
C LYS A 91 9.61 17.85 -1.75
N VAL A 92 9.29 16.85 -0.92
CA VAL A 92 9.40 16.97 0.54
C VAL A 92 10.83 17.27 0.97
N THR A 93 11.83 16.66 0.34
CA THR A 93 13.25 16.80 0.69
C THR A 93 13.83 18.16 0.28
N THR A 94 13.34 18.73 -0.83
CA THR A 94 13.80 20.02 -1.37
C THR A 94 12.99 21.21 -0.87
N TRP A 95 12.09 20.99 0.09
CA TRP A 95 11.21 22.03 0.63
C TRP A 95 12.03 23.18 1.27
N PRO A 96 11.73 24.45 0.95
CA PRO A 96 12.47 25.59 1.49
C PRO A 96 12.17 25.80 2.99
N ASP A 97 13.14 26.36 3.73
CA ASP A 97 12.99 26.79 5.13
C ASP A 97 12.38 25.76 6.10
N VAL A 98 12.95 24.56 6.08
CA VAL A 98 12.48 23.43 6.90
C VAL A 98 12.77 23.63 8.40
N GLY A 99 11.71 23.73 9.21
CA GLY A 99 11.80 23.75 10.66
C GLY A 99 12.25 22.39 11.26
N PRO A 100 12.69 22.32 12.54
CA PRO A 100 13.13 21.07 13.16
C PRO A 100 12.08 19.94 13.15
N SER A 101 10.80 20.26 13.36
CA SER A 101 9.69 19.30 13.31
C SER A 101 9.44 18.77 11.89
N GLN A 102 9.55 19.65 10.90
CA GLN A 102 9.38 19.29 9.49
C GLN A 102 10.53 18.38 9.04
N LYS A 103 11.79 18.69 9.40
CA LYS A 103 12.95 17.83 9.13
C LYS A 103 12.76 16.42 9.69
N PHE A 104 12.24 16.30 10.90
CA PHE A 104 11.91 14.99 11.48
C PHE A 104 10.91 14.21 10.61
N THR A 105 9.83 14.87 10.16
CA THR A 105 8.83 14.27 9.27
C THR A 105 9.45 13.84 7.93
N GLN A 106 10.32 14.66 7.33
CA GLN A 106 11.04 14.31 6.10
C GLN A 106 11.87 13.03 6.30
N SER A 107 12.70 12.99 7.35
CA SER A 107 13.55 11.83 7.65
C SER A 107 12.74 10.56 7.92
N LYS A 108 11.60 10.68 8.61
CA LYS A 108 10.70 9.55 8.86
C LYS A 108 10.15 8.98 7.55
N LEU A 109 9.59 9.85 6.69
CA LEU A 109 9.02 9.46 5.41
C LEU A 109 10.06 8.78 4.50
N GLN A 110 11.28 9.31 4.45
CA GLN A 110 12.35 8.72 3.64
C GLN A 110 12.76 7.32 4.13
N ARG A 111 12.86 7.11 5.45
CA ARG A 111 13.20 5.80 6.02
C ARG A 111 12.11 4.76 5.77
N GLU A 112 10.86 5.12 6.03
CA GLU A 112 9.71 4.23 5.79
C GLU A 112 9.60 3.91 4.29
N PHE A 113 9.76 4.91 3.41
CA PHE A 113 9.80 4.70 1.97
C PHE A 113 10.91 3.73 1.54
N LYS A 114 12.14 3.93 2.02
CA LYS A 114 13.28 3.05 1.74
C LYS A 114 13.02 1.62 2.20
N ALA A 115 12.49 1.45 3.41
CA ALA A 115 12.19 0.14 3.97
C ALA A 115 11.14 -0.60 3.11
N THR A 116 10.02 0.06 2.82
CA THR A 116 8.94 -0.52 2.00
C THR A 116 9.39 -0.80 0.57
N LEU A 117 10.22 0.06 -0.03
CA LEU A 117 10.81 -0.15 -1.36
C LEU A 117 11.76 -1.36 -1.39
N THR A 118 12.57 -1.53 -0.35
CA THR A 118 13.50 -2.67 -0.23
C THR A 118 12.73 -3.99 -0.12
N GLU A 119 11.68 -4.03 0.70
CA GLU A 119 10.80 -5.19 0.82
C GLU A 119 10.13 -5.52 -0.52
N PHE A 120 9.59 -4.51 -1.20
CA PHE A 120 8.97 -4.70 -2.51
C PHE A 120 9.96 -5.25 -3.54
N GLN A 121 11.19 -4.76 -3.58
CA GLN A 121 12.24 -5.28 -4.48
C GLN A 121 12.56 -6.74 -4.19
N HIS A 122 12.60 -7.14 -2.92
CA HIS A 122 12.81 -8.53 -2.53
C HIS A 122 11.67 -9.42 -3.07
N LEU A 123 10.43 -8.98 -2.90
CA LEU A 123 9.25 -9.68 -3.40
C LEU A 123 9.23 -9.77 -4.93
N GLN A 124 9.61 -8.73 -5.66
CA GLN A 124 9.73 -8.77 -7.12
C GLN A 124 10.74 -9.82 -7.57
N LYS A 125 11.93 -9.87 -6.95
CA LYS A 125 12.95 -10.89 -7.25
C LYS A 125 12.46 -12.29 -6.93
N GLN A 126 11.74 -12.45 -5.81
CA GLN A 126 11.18 -13.73 -5.42
C GLN A 126 10.07 -14.20 -6.40
N ALA A 127 9.21 -13.28 -6.83
CA ALA A 127 8.18 -13.56 -7.84
C ALA A 127 8.82 -13.99 -9.15
N LEU A 128 9.83 -13.25 -9.61
CA LEU A 128 10.59 -13.55 -10.82
C LEU A 128 11.24 -14.93 -10.79
N GLU A 129 11.91 -15.26 -9.68
CA GLU A 129 12.57 -16.56 -9.51
C GLU A 129 11.56 -17.70 -9.53
N LYS A 130 10.43 -17.54 -8.85
CA LYS A 130 9.35 -18.55 -8.84
C LYS A 130 8.72 -18.74 -10.22
N GLU A 131 8.50 -17.66 -10.97
CA GLU A 131 7.98 -17.75 -12.33
C GLU A 131 8.98 -18.43 -13.27
N LYS A 132 10.28 -18.09 -13.17
CA LYS A 132 11.35 -18.75 -13.94
C LYS A 132 11.41 -20.24 -13.65
N GLN A 133 11.38 -20.64 -12.38
CA GLN A 133 11.37 -22.05 -11.98
C GLN A 133 10.13 -22.78 -12.50
N SER A 134 8.96 -22.16 -12.43
CA SER A 134 7.70 -22.72 -12.93
C SER A 134 7.69 -22.87 -14.46
N ALA A 135 8.21 -21.87 -15.19
CA ALA A 135 8.36 -21.90 -16.63
C ALA A 135 9.37 -22.98 -17.08
N GLN A 136 10.51 -23.08 -16.38
CA GLN A 136 11.52 -24.09 -16.67
C GLN A 136 10.99 -25.51 -16.40
N ALA A 137 10.30 -25.74 -15.29
CA ALA A 137 9.68 -27.02 -14.98
C ALA A 137 8.64 -27.42 -16.05
N ALA A 138 7.82 -26.47 -16.52
CA ALA A 138 6.86 -26.70 -17.59
C ALA A 138 7.53 -27.05 -18.93
N ARG A 139 8.65 -26.41 -19.25
CA ARG A 139 9.46 -26.71 -20.44
C ARG A 139 10.07 -28.11 -20.38
N THR A 140 10.68 -28.48 -19.25
CA THR A 140 11.25 -29.82 -19.07
C THR A 140 10.18 -30.91 -19.18
N ALA A 141 9.00 -30.69 -18.59
CA ALA A 141 7.89 -31.63 -18.70
C ALA A 141 7.40 -31.81 -20.14
N LEU A 142 7.30 -30.72 -20.92
CA LEU A 142 6.99 -30.77 -22.35
C LEU A 142 8.06 -31.54 -23.15
N GLN A 143 9.34 -31.34 -22.82
CA GLN A 143 10.45 -31.99 -23.51
C GLN A 143 10.53 -33.50 -23.22
N ASP A 144 10.21 -33.91 -21.99
CA ASP A 144 10.07 -35.32 -21.61
C ASP A 144 8.85 -35.97 -22.31
N ALA A 145 7.73 -35.26 -22.39
CA ALA A 145 6.51 -35.74 -23.04
C ALA A 145 6.64 -35.85 -24.58
N SER A 146 7.50 -35.02 -25.18
CA SER A 146 7.79 -35.02 -26.62
C SER A 146 8.98 -35.91 -27.01
N SER A 147 9.68 -36.49 -26.03
CA SER A 147 10.71 -37.50 -26.31
C SER A 147 10.04 -38.81 -26.75
N PRO A 148 10.35 -39.34 -27.94
CA PRO A 148 9.79 -40.60 -28.38
C PRO A 148 10.31 -41.70 -27.46
N SER A 149 9.42 -42.31 -26.68
CA SER A 149 9.71 -43.56 -26.01
C SER A 149 9.93 -44.61 -27.10
N ASP A 150 11.18 -45.04 -27.26
CA ASP A 150 11.69 -45.99 -28.27
C ASP A 150 11.21 -47.44 -28.01
N GLU A 151 9.97 -47.61 -27.56
CA GLU A 151 9.34 -48.91 -27.33
C GLU A 151 7.97 -48.97 -27.99
N ARG A 152 7.94 -49.41 -29.26
CA ARG A 152 6.94 -50.37 -29.78
C ARG A 152 7.26 -50.78 -31.21
N GLY A 153 7.75 -52.00 -31.34
CA GLY A 153 7.60 -52.77 -32.57
C GLY A 153 6.15 -53.19 -32.80
N GLY A 154 5.80 -53.33 -34.07
CA GLY A 154 4.74 -54.22 -34.56
C GLY A 154 3.32 -53.67 -34.60
N ASP A 155 2.88 -53.29 -35.81
CA ASP A 155 1.67 -53.78 -36.51
C ASP A 155 0.92 -52.66 -37.25
N PHE A 156 0.65 -52.89 -38.54
CA PHE A 156 0.32 -51.88 -39.55
C PHE A 156 -1.18 -51.51 -39.60
N GLY A 157 -1.96 -51.88 -38.57
CA GLY A 157 -3.42 -51.72 -38.52
C GLY A 157 -3.96 -50.55 -37.67
N GLN A 158 -3.10 -49.85 -36.91
CA GLN A 158 -3.51 -48.82 -35.92
C GLN A 158 -3.30 -47.37 -36.36
N GLN A 159 -2.88 -47.11 -37.61
CA GLN A 159 -2.44 -45.77 -38.05
C GLN A 159 -3.46 -44.65 -37.86
N GLN A 160 -4.75 -44.91 -38.06
CA GLN A 160 -5.78 -43.85 -38.00
C GLN A 160 -6.12 -43.44 -36.55
N GLU A 161 -6.12 -44.39 -35.62
CA GLU A 161 -6.32 -44.13 -34.18
C GLU A 161 -5.06 -43.48 -33.57
N GLN A 162 -3.88 -43.86 -34.08
CA GLN A 162 -2.59 -43.27 -33.72
C GLN A 162 -2.42 -41.83 -34.24
N GLU A 163 -2.97 -41.49 -35.41
CA GLU A 163 -3.03 -40.10 -35.90
C GLU A 163 -3.96 -39.22 -35.06
N GLN A 164 -5.11 -39.74 -34.65
CA GLN A 164 -6.06 -39.01 -33.80
C GLN A 164 -5.49 -38.78 -32.39
N LEU A 165 -4.77 -39.77 -31.84
CA LEU A 165 -4.00 -39.64 -30.60
C LEU A 165 -2.81 -38.66 -30.74
N ARG A 166 -2.12 -38.63 -31.89
CA ARG A 166 -1.06 -37.63 -32.15
C ARG A 166 -1.60 -36.22 -32.22
N LEU A 167 -2.73 -36.01 -32.90
CA LEU A 167 -3.38 -34.70 -33.00
C LEU A 167 -3.87 -34.21 -31.62
N ALA A 168 -4.47 -35.09 -30.82
CA ALA A 168 -4.87 -34.75 -29.44
C ALA A 168 -3.67 -34.41 -28.53
N ASN A 169 -2.54 -35.11 -28.69
CA ASN A 169 -1.29 -34.75 -28.00
C ASN A 169 -0.73 -33.41 -28.51
N GLN A 170 -0.92 -33.09 -29.80
CA GLN A 170 -0.43 -31.86 -30.40
C GLN A 170 -1.21 -30.64 -29.90
N ASP A 171 -2.54 -30.73 -29.78
CA ASP A 171 -3.36 -29.67 -29.19
C ASP A 171 -2.97 -29.39 -27.72
N GLU A 172 -2.63 -30.43 -26.95
CA GLU A 172 -2.18 -30.28 -25.56
C GLU A 172 -0.77 -29.68 -25.46
N VAL A 173 0.13 -30.06 -26.36
CA VAL A 173 1.47 -29.46 -26.49
C VAL A 173 1.37 -27.97 -26.86
N ASP A 174 0.56 -27.63 -27.86
CA ASP A 174 0.35 -26.24 -28.30
C ASP A 174 -0.26 -25.39 -27.17
N PHE A 175 -1.21 -25.93 -26.40
CA PHE A 175 -1.75 -25.27 -25.22
C PHE A 175 -0.68 -25.04 -24.15
N GLN A 176 0.16 -26.04 -23.84
CA GLN A 176 1.19 -25.89 -22.83
C GLN A 176 2.33 -24.94 -23.28
N GLU A 177 2.65 -24.90 -24.57
CA GLU A 177 3.57 -23.93 -25.15
C GLU A 177 3.01 -22.49 -25.02
N SER A 178 1.72 -22.29 -25.29
CA SER A 178 1.07 -20.97 -25.12
C SER A 178 1.16 -20.46 -23.68
N LEU A 179 0.98 -21.35 -22.69
CA LEU A 179 1.12 -21.02 -21.26
C LEU A 179 2.57 -20.65 -20.88
N ILE A 180 3.56 -21.27 -21.52
CA ILE A 180 4.97 -20.92 -21.30
C ILE A 180 5.27 -19.54 -21.89
N ILE A 181 4.77 -19.25 -23.10
CA ILE A 181 4.95 -17.94 -23.74
C ILE A 181 4.34 -16.82 -22.89
N GLU A 182 3.14 -17.06 -22.35
CA GLU A 182 2.47 -16.12 -21.42
C GLU A 182 3.37 -15.82 -20.22
N ARG A 183 3.89 -16.86 -19.56
CA ARG A 183 4.82 -16.74 -18.43
C ARG A 183 6.10 -16.00 -18.78
N GLU A 184 6.68 -16.24 -19.95
CA GLU A 184 7.87 -15.50 -20.39
C GLU A 184 7.60 -14.02 -20.67
N SER A 185 6.36 -13.67 -21.05
CA SER A 185 5.96 -12.26 -21.12
C SER A 185 5.87 -11.64 -19.73
N GLU A 186 5.35 -12.37 -18.74
CA GLU A 186 5.21 -11.92 -17.36
C GLU A 186 6.57 -11.68 -16.70
N ILE A 187 7.49 -12.64 -16.87
CA ILE A 187 8.90 -12.54 -16.45
C ILE A 187 9.54 -11.26 -16.99
N ARG A 188 9.36 -10.96 -18.29
CA ARG A 188 9.92 -9.75 -18.91
C ARG A 188 9.36 -8.47 -18.33
N ASN A 189 8.06 -8.42 -18.04
CA ASN A 189 7.43 -7.24 -17.42
C ASN A 189 7.97 -7.00 -16.00
N ILE A 190 8.13 -8.05 -15.21
CA ILE A 190 8.71 -7.95 -13.86
C ILE A 190 10.18 -7.52 -13.95
N GLU A 191 10.96 -8.07 -14.88
CA GLU A 191 12.37 -7.66 -15.09
C GLU A 191 12.51 -6.19 -15.48
N GLN A 192 11.63 -5.69 -16.35
CA GLN A 192 11.60 -4.28 -16.71
C GLN A 192 11.30 -3.39 -15.48
N SER A 193 10.26 -3.74 -14.72
CA SER A 193 9.90 -3.01 -13.49
C SER A 193 11.03 -2.99 -12.45
N VAL A 194 11.73 -4.11 -12.26
CA VAL A 194 12.92 -4.19 -11.39
C VAL A 194 14.02 -3.23 -11.86
N GLY A 195 14.23 -3.12 -13.18
CA GLY A 195 15.18 -2.18 -13.77
C GLY A 195 14.81 -0.72 -13.48
N GLU A 196 13.55 -0.35 -13.70
CA GLU A 196 13.04 1.00 -13.49
C GLU A 196 13.12 1.44 -12.02
N LEU A 197 12.85 0.53 -11.07
CA LEU A 197 12.92 0.83 -9.63
C LEU A 197 14.35 0.87 -9.09
N ASN A 198 15.33 0.35 -9.83
CA ASN A 198 16.73 0.43 -9.43
C ASN A 198 17.25 1.89 -9.46
N GLU A 199 16.75 2.70 -10.38
CA GLU A 199 17.05 4.15 -10.42
C GLU A 199 16.47 4.84 -9.19
N LEU A 200 15.20 4.57 -8.88
CA LEU A 200 14.54 5.08 -7.68
C LEU A 200 15.28 4.67 -6.40
N PHE A 201 15.79 3.44 -6.33
CA PHE A 201 16.57 2.97 -5.17
C PHE A 201 17.85 3.78 -4.97
N ARG A 202 18.55 4.13 -6.06
CA ARG A 202 19.76 4.96 -6.00
C ARG A 202 19.43 6.37 -5.52
N ASP A 203 18.36 6.96 -6.04
CA ASP A 203 17.87 8.28 -5.61
C ASP A 203 17.55 8.29 -4.11
N VAL A 204 16.85 7.27 -3.62
CA VAL A 204 16.52 7.13 -2.20
C VAL A 204 17.73 6.88 -1.33
N ALA A 205 18.68 6.06 -1.79
CA ALA A 205 19.92 5.81 -1.07
C ALA A 205 20.72 7.10 -0.89
N HIS A 206 20.74 7.97 -1.91
CA HIS A 206 21.34 9.31 -1.81
C HIS A 206 20.61 10.17 -0.78
N MET A 207 19.28 10.28 -0.87
CA MET A 207 18.46 11.09 0.05
C MET A 207 18.62 10.69 1.53
N VAL A 208 18.77 9.40 1.82
CA VAL A 208 18.90 8.87 3.20
C VAL A 208 20.35 8.95 3.73
N HIS A 209 21.38 8.86 2.88
CA HIS A 209 22.78 8.88 3.32
C HIS A 209 23.22 10.24 3.85
N GLU A 210 22.63 11.34 3.34
CA GLU A 210 22.95 12.71 3.78
C GLU A 210 22.43 13.05 5.20
N GLN A 211 21.61 12.20 5.83
CA GLN A 211 20.90 12.50 7.09
C GLN A 211 21.47 11.77 8.31
N GLY A 212 22.80 11.76 8.48
CA GLY A 212 23.53 11.09 9.56
C GLY A 212 22.83 11.06 10.94
N ALA A 213 22.92 9.89 11.57
CA ALA A 213 22.36 9.45 12.86
C ALA A 213 21.94 10.54 13.86
N GLN A 214 20.63 10.73 14.01
CA GLN A 214 19.97 10.70 15.32
C GLN A 214 18.46 10.47 15.14
N LEU A 215 17.87 9.83 16.16
CA LEU A 215 16.45 9.50 16.36
C LEU A 215 16.08 8.07 15.93
N ASP A 216 16.65 7.12 16.68
CA ASP A 216 15.91 5.99 17.25
C ASP A 216 14.55 6.49 17.76
N ILE A 217 13.46 6.16 17.08
CA ILE A 217 12.24 5.52 17.64
C ILE A 217 11.51 4.89 16.45
N ILE A 218 11.76 3.60 16.20
CA ILE A 218 10.79 2.69 15.59
C ILE A 218 10.95 1.33 16.30
N GLU A 219 10.34 1.20 17.47
CA GLU A 219 9.98 -0.12 18.03
C GLU A 219 8.46 -0.34 18.09
N GLU A 220 7.63 0.62 17.65
CA GLU A 220 6.17 0.52 17.82
C GLU A 220 5.38 0.92 16.56
N ASN A 221 5.63 0.24 15.44
CA ASN A 221 4.70 0.34 14.29
C ASN A 221 4.49 -0.95 13.49
N VAL A 222 5.20 -2.04 13.86
CA VAL A 222 4.94 -3.38 13.31
C VAL A 222 3.79 -4.06 14.03
N GLU A 223 3.60 -3.83 15.34
CA GLU A 223 2.47 -4.38 16.09
C GLU A 223 1.13 -3.73 15.67
N THR A 224 1.15 -2.45 15.28
CA THR A 224 -0.05 -1.71 14.85
C THR A 224 -0.55 -2.08 13.46
N THR A 225 0.29 -2.64 12.58
CA THR A 225 -0.15 -3.03 11.22
C THR A 225 -0.94 -4.35 11.24
N HIS A 226 -0.68 -5.22 12.22
CA HIS A 226 -1.49 -6.41 12.45
C HIS A 226 -2.87 -6.05 13.04
N ASP A 227 -2.94 -5.02 13.91
CA ASP A 227 -4.20 -4.58 14.53
C ASP A 227 -5.00 -3.53 13.71
N ALA A 228 -4.37 -2.78 12.81
CA ALA A 228 -5.04 -1.79 11.96
C ALA A 228 -6.05 -2.42 10.97
N SER A 229 -5.82 -3.67 10.55
CA SER A 229 -6.79 -4.42 9.74
C SER A 229 -8.07 -4.73 10.52
N ARG A 230 -7.96 -5.03 11.82
CA ARG A 230 -9.12 -5.27 12.69
C ARG A 230 -9.84 -3.96 13.07
N GLY A 231 -9.09 -2.87 13.26
CA GLY A 231 -9.62 -1.54 13.58
C GLY A 231 -10.37 -0.86 12.44
N ALA A 232 -9.95 -1.03 11.19
CA ALA A 232 -10.62 -0.42 10.03
C ALA A 232 -12.07 -0.92 9.84
N HIS A 233 -12.34 -2.20 10.12
CA HIS A 233 -13.69 -2.76 10.08
C HIS A 233 -14.58 -2.29 11.23
N ILE A 234 -14.00 -2.03 12.41
CA ILE A 234 -14.75 -1.53 13.58
C ILE A 234 -15.18 -0.08 13.36
N ASN A 235 -14.32 0.78 12.82
CA ASN A 235 -14.64 2.18 12.54
C ASN A 235 -15.75 2.34 11.48
N LEU A 236 -15.74 1.53 10.42
CA LEU A 236 -16.82 1.54 9.41
C LEU A 236 -18.16 1.03 9.98
N LYS A 237 -18.13 0.01 10.86
CA LYS A 237 -19.34 -0.51 11.52
C LYS A 237 -19.89 0.46 12.58
N GLN A 238 -19.01 1.16 13.29
CA GLN A 238 -19.38 2.16 14.29
C GLN A 238 -19.94 3.43 13.63
N ALA A 239 -19.36 3.88 12.51
CA ALA A 239 -19.92 4.98 11.70
C ALA A 239 -21.33 4.66 11.17
N SER A 240 -21.56 3.44 10.68
CA SER A 240 -22.89 2.96 10.24
C SER A 240 -23.91 2.93 11.40
N ASN A 241 -23.52 2.42 12.57
CA ASN A 241 -24.39 2.37 13.75
C ASN A 241 -24.67 3.76 14.35
N TYR A 242 -23.70 4.69 14.31
CA TYR A 242 -23.93 6.09 14.67
C TYR A 242 -24.92 6.76 13.72
N GLN A 243 -24.81 6.52 12.41
CA GLN A 243 -25.77 7.06 11.44
C GLN A 243 -27.19 6.50 11.63
N LYS A 244 -27.30 5.22 12.00
CA LYS A 244 -28.60 4.56 12.26
C LYS A 244 -29.26 5.06 13.55
N SER A 245 -28.48 5.30 14.61
CA SER A 245 -28.98 5.85 15.87
C SER A 245 -29.25 7.36 15.82
N ALA A 246 -28.56 8.11 14.95
CA ALA A 246 -28.86 9.51 14.68
C ALA A 246 -30.23 9.66 14.00
N ARG A 247 -30.58 8.76 13.05
CA ARG A 247 -31.90 8.77 12.39
C ARG A 247 -33.05 8.46 13.34
N SER A 248 -32.88 7.53 14.29
CA SER A 248 -33.93 7.24 15.28
C SER A 248 -34.14 8.41 16.25
N LYS A 249 -33.05 9.06 16.70
CA LYS A 249 -33.12 10.26 17.55
C LYS A 249 -33.74 11.46 16.83
N ALA A 250 -33.42 11.65 15.55
CA ALA A 250 -34.04 12.71 14.73
C ALA A 250 -35.55 12.52 14.56
N CYS A 251 -36.02 11.27 14.41
CA CYS A 251 -37.45 10.96 14.33
C CYS A 251 -38.19 11.29 15.64
N ILE A 252 -37.59 10.97 16.80
CA ILE A 252 -38.14 11.30 18.11
C ILE A 252 -38.22 12.83 18.30
N LEU A 253 -37.18 13.57 17.90
CA LEU A 253 -37.17 15.03 17.97
C LEU A 253 -38.28 15.63 17.09
N LEU A 254 -38.47 15.13 15.88
CA LEU A 254 -39.56 15.57 14.99
C LEU A 254 -40.95 15.32 15.59
N LEU A 255 -41.16 14.17 16.24
CA LEU A 255 -42.43 13.88 16.91
C LEU A 255 -42.73 14.85 18.07
N ILE A 256 -41.72 15.17 18.88
CA ILE A 256 -41.87 16.13 19.98
C ILE A 256 -42.22 17.52 19.42
N LEU A 257 -41.55 17.95 18.35
CA LEU A 257 -41.83 19.23 17.70
C LEU A 257 -43.25 19.28 17.13
N ALA A 258 -43.71 18.19 16.51
CA ALA A 258 -45.08 18.07 16.01
C ALA A 258 -46.13 18.18 17.14
N ILE A 259 -45.90 17.53 18.29
CA ILE A 259 -46.80 17.62 19.45
C ILE A 259 -46.85 19.05 19.99
N VAL A 260 -45.69 19.71 20.13
CA VAL A 260 -45.62 21.11 20.57
C VAL A 260 -46.39 22.03 19.62
N LEU A 261 -46.25 21.83 18.30
CA LEU A 261 -47.02 22.59 17.31
C LEU A 261 -48.53 22.37 17.46
N VAL A 262 -48.98 21.13 17.66
CA VAL A 262 -50.40 20.83 17.87
C VAL A 262 -50.94 21.52 19.12
N ILE A 263 -50.18 21.53 20.23
CA ILE A 263 -50.58 22.23 21.47
C ILE A 263 -50.72 23.74 21.22
N ILE A 264 -49.76 24.35 20.51
CA ILE A 264 -49.81 25.78 20.18
C ILE A 264 -51.04 26.10 19.32
N VAL A 265 -51.33 25.29 18.30
CA VAL A 265 -52.50 25.48 17.44
C VAL A 265 -53.80 25.33 18.22
N LEU A 266 -53.90 24.34 19.12
CA LEU A 266 -55.08 24.15 19.96
C LEU A 266 -55.28 25.29 20.96
N ALA A 267 -54.20 25.81 21.56
CA ALA A 267 -54.27 26.95 22.46
C ALA A 267 -54.81 28.20 21.72
N VAL A 268 -54.29 28.48 20.53
CA VAL A 268 -54.76 29.62 19.71
C VAL A 268 -56.17 29.43 19.16
N ALA A 269 -56.64 28.20 18.97
CA ALA A 269 -57.99 27.92 18.46
C ALA A 269 -59.06 27.83 19.56
N LEU A 270 -58.66 27.67 20.82
CA LEU A 270 -59.56 27.57 21.99
C LEU A 270 -59.62 28.85 22.82
N ASP A 271 -58.67 29.76 22.65
CA ASP A 271 -58.79 31.20 22.99
C ASP A 271 -59.57 31.96 21.89
#